data_AF-A0A354IEJ3-F1
#
_entry.id   AF-A0A354IEJ3-F1
#
_cell.length_a   1.000
_cell.length_b   1.000
_cell.length_c   1.000
_cell.angle_alpha   90.00
_cell.angle_beta   90.00
_cell.angle_gamma   90.00
#
_symmetry.space_group_name_H-M   'P 1'
#
loop_
_entity.id
_entity.type
_entity.pdbx_description
1 polymer ?
#
loop_
_entity_poly.entity_id
_entity_poly.type
_entity_poly.pdbx_seq_one_letter_code
_entity_poly.pdbx_strand_id
1 'polypeptide(L)'
;MIQQIEKRDGRCVFFDVTKIANAIYKAAEASGGHDYQMSMRLALDVADYVDANCPTSTPTVEYVQDAVEKILVESGHARTAKAYILYRNERSRQREMNTRLMKIYEDLTFQSAIENDIKRENANIDGDTAMGTMLKYGSEGAKQFNEMFLLEPHIAKAHREGDIHIHDFDFYTLTTTCTQIDLLKLFDGGFSTGHGFLREPNDIMSYSALACIAIQSNQNDQHGGQSVPNFDYAMAKGVKKSYKKLYKSNLQKCMQLLCGLEDSEEKAEEVMETFLKEYEYVPALSDDDEKIEIQKKVLADYILDKGLIDKTVAFVRDTAEKEVDKQTYQAMEAFIHNLNTMHS
;
A
#
# COMPACT_ATOMS: atom_id res chain seq x y z
N MET A 1 -32.62 -13.90 -45.38
CA MET A 1 -32.97 -12.50 -45.07
C MET A 1 -32.76 -12.31 -43.58
N ILE A 2 -31.72 -11.54 -43.23
CA ILE A 2 -31.36 -11.26 -41.84
C ILE A 2 -32.52 -10.53 -41.18
N GLN A 3 -33.05 -11.09 -40.10
CA GLN A 3 -34.12 -10.46 -39.34
C GLN A 3 -33.61 -9.72 -38.12
N GLN A 4 -32.51 -10.19 -37.53
CA GLN A 4 -31.97 -9.67 -36.28
C GLN A 4 -30.44 -9.54 -36.32
N ILE A 5 -29.93 -8.65 -35.50
CA ILE A 5 -28.49 -8.40 -35.32
C ILE A 5 -28.17 -8.38 -33.82
N GLU A 6 -27.06 -9.02 -33.44
CA GLU A 6 -26.59 -9.07 -32.05
C GLU A 6 -25.65 -7.89 -31.78
N LYS A 7 -26.00 -7.07 -30.79
CA LYS A 7 -25.17 -5.96 -30.32
C LYS A 7 -24.03 -6.46 -29.42
N ARG A 8 -23.01 -5.62 -29.21
CA ARG A 8 -21.86 -5.91 -28.34
C ARG A 8 -22.21 -6.26 -26.88
N ASP A 9 -23.38 -5.84 -26.42
CA ASP A 9 -23.91 -6.13 -25.08
C ASP A 9 -24.77 -7.41 -25.04
N GLY A 10 -24.75 -8.22 -26.11
CA GLY A 10 -25.49 -9.47 -26.25
C GLY A 10 -26.97 -9.30 -26.60
N ARG A 11 -27.49 -8.07 -26.74
CA ARG A 11 -28.90 -7.84 -27.10
C ARG A 11 -29.15 -8.04 -28.59
N CYS A 12 -30.17 -8.83 -28.93
CA CYS A 12 -30.67 -8.97 -30.30
C CYS A 12 -31.70 -7.87 -30.61
N VAL A 13 -31.52 -7.19 -31.75
CA VAL A 13 -32.47 -6.17 -32.25
C VAL A 13 -32.80 -6.42 -33.72
N PHE A 14 -33.91 -5.89 -34.21
CA PHE A 14 -34.27 -6.01 -35.62
C PHE A 14 -33.22 -5.37 -36.54
N PHE A 15 -32.89 -6.08 -37.62
CA PHE A 15 -31.99 -5.60 -38.65
C PHE A 15 -32.66 -4.47 -39.45
N ASP A 16 -31.93 -3.38 -39.64
CA ASP A 16 -32.42 -2.18 -40.32
C ASP A 16 -31.34 -1.68 -41.28
N VAL A 17 -31.52 -1.99 -42.56
CA VAL A 17 -30.58 -1.62 -43.64
C VAL A 17 -30.40 -0.11 -43.77
N THR A 18 -31.41 0.69 -43.37
CA THR A 18 -31.32 2.16 -43.45
C THR A 18 -30.24 2.71 -42.52
N LYS A 19 -29.94 2.02 -41.40
CA LYS A 19 -28.85 2.40 -40.50
C LYS A 19 -27.48 2.23 -41.15
N ILE A 20 -27.32 1.19 -41.97
CA ILE A 20 -26.09 0.95 -42.75
C ILE A 20 -25.97 2.04 -43.83
N ALA A 21 -27.04 2.28 -44.60
CA ALA A 21 -27.06 3.31 -45.63
C ALA A 21 -26.72 4.69 -45.07
N ASN A 22 -27.28 5.05 -43.92
CA ASN A 22 -27.00 6.31 -43.24
C ASN A 22 -25.56 6.41 -42.75
N ALA A 23 -24.94 5.31 -42.29
CA ALA A 23 -23.56 5.29 -41.86
C ALA A 23 -22.58 5.42 -43.04
N ILE A 24 -22.85 4.72 -44.15
CA ILE A 24 -22.12 4.85 -45.43
C ILE A 24 -22.24 6.27 -45.96
N TYR A 25 -23.46 6.83 -45.97
CA TYR A 25 -23.71 8.18 -46.47
C TYR A 25 -22.94 9.24 -45.68
N LYS A 26 -22.93 9.16 -44.34
CA LYS A 26 -22.14 10.08 -43.50
C LYS A 26 -20.64 9.98 -43.76
N ALA A 27 -20.13 8.76 -43.99
CA ALA A 27 -18.73 8.56 -44.34
C ALA A 27 -18.41 9.12 -45.75
N ALA A 28 -19.35 8.99 -46.69
CA ALA A 28 -19.23 9.52 -48.03
C ALA A 28 -19.25 11.06 -48.01
N GLU A 29 -20.15 11.67 -47.24
CA GLU A 29 -20.26 13.13 -47.05
C GLU A 29 -18.99 13.72 -46.46
N ALA A 30 -18.42 13.09 -45.43
CA ALA A 30 -17.12 13.47 -44.87
C ALA A 30 -15.96 13.36 -45.88
N SER A 31 -16.15 12.60 -46.96
CA SER A 31 -15.20 12.43 -48.07
C SER A 31 -15.57 13.26 -49.32
N GLY A 32 -16.60 14.11 -49.24
CA GLY A 32 -17.07 14.98 -50.33
C GLY A 32 -18.10 14.37 -51.29
N GLY A 33 -18.73 13.24 -50.94
CA GLY A 33 -19.79 12.59 -51.71
C GLY A 33 -21.20 12.91 -51.18
N HIS A 34 -22.20 13.01 -52.06
CA HIS A 34 -23.56 13.41 -51.67
C HIS A 34 -24.66 12.48 -52.20
N ASP A 35 -24.31 11.31 -52.72
CA ASP A 35 -25.27 10.37 -53.30
C ASP A 35 -25.81 9.38 -52.25
N TYR A 36 -27.00 9.66 -51.73
CA TYR A 36 -27.70 8.78 -50.82
C TYR A 36 -28.20 7.49 -51.50
N GLN A 37 -28.58 7.56 -52.78
CA GLN A 37 -29.06 6.39 -53.53
C GLN A 37 -27.95 5.37 -53.73
N MET A 38 -26.72 5.85 -53.99
CA MET A 38 -25.54 4.99 -54.00
C MET A 38 -25.27 4.36 -52.63
N SER A 39 -25.42 5.13 -51.55
CA SER A 39 -25.23 4.62 -50.18
C SER A 39 -26.26 3.56 -49.80
N MET A 40 -27.51 3.70 -50.24
CA MET A 40 -28.56 2.70 -50.06
C MET A 40 -28.27 1.43 -50.86
N ARG A 41 -27.79 1.56 -52.10
CA ARG A 41 -27.39 0.41 -52.93
C ARG A 41 -26.29 -0.41 -52.27
N LEU A 42 -25.22 0.27 -51.83
CA LEU A 42 -24.10 -0.37 -51.13
C LEU A 42 -24.56 -1.02 -49.81
N ALA A 43 -25.54 -0.44 -49.11
CA ALA A 43 -26.11 -1.04 -47.91
C ALA A 43 -26.92 -2.31 -48.19
N LEU A 44 -27.62 -2.38 -49.33
CA LEU A 44 -28.28 -3.61 -49.79
C LEU A 44 -27.25 -4.67 -50.17
N ASP A 45 -26.18 -4.30 -50.88
CA ASP A 45 -25.09 -5.22 -51.22
C ASP A 45 -24.43 -5.81 -49.96
N VAL A 46 -24.29 -5.00 -48.90
CA VAL A 46 -23.84 -5.45 -47.58
C VAL A 46 -24.84 -6.42 -46.95
N ALA A 47 -26.13 -6.13 -47.01
CA ALA A 47 -27.16 -7.01 -46.45
C ALA A 47 -27.15 -8.37 -47.15
N ASP A 48 -27.10 -8.38 -48.48
CA ASP A 48 -27.01 -9.60 -49.30
C ASP A 48 -25.74 -10.39 -49.01
N TYR A 49 -24.60 -9.69 -48.86
CA TYR A 49 -23.34 -10.32 -48.49
C TYR A 49 -23.43 -11.01 -47.11
N VAL A 50 -23.97 -10.31 -46.10
CA VAL A 50 -24.12 -10.88 -44.75
C VAL A 50 -25.11 -12.04 -44.77
N ASP A 51 -26.20 -11.94 -45.54
CA ASP A 51 -27.21 -13.00 -45.67
C ASP A 51 -26.61 -14.28 -46.28
N ALA A 52 -25.70 -14.12 -47.26
CA ALA A 52 -25.09 -15.24 -47.96
C ALA A 52 -23.88 -15.85 -47.23
N ASN A 53 -23.14 -15.06 -46.45
CA ASN A 53 -21.82 -15.46 -45.92
C ASN A 53 -21.75 -15.53 -44.39
N CYS A 54 -22.77 -15.07 -43.66
CA CYS A 54 -22.73 -15.14 -42.20
C CYS A 54 -22.90 -16.61 -41.74
N PRO A 55 -21.98 -17.13 -40.91
CA PRO A 55 -22.07 -18.52 -40.43
C PRO A 55 -23.19 -18.72 -39.40
N THR A 56 -23.76 -17.65 -38.86
CA THR A 56 -24.83 -17.68 -37.87
C THR A 56 -26.12 -17.06 -38.43
N SER A 57 -27.27 -17.46 -37.86
CA SER A 57 -28.56 -16.87 -38.20
C SER A 57 -28.76 -15.45 -37.68
N THR A 58 -27.91 -15.03 -36.74
CA THR A 58 -27.88 -13.68 -36.16
C THR A 58 -26.47 -13.13 -36.27
N PRO A 59 -26.17 -12.27 -37.27
CA PRO A 59 -24.87 -11.64 -37.37
C PRO A 59 -24.61 -10.70 -36.20
N THR A 60 -23.35 -10.60 -35.77
CA THR A 60 -22.94 -9.58 -34.80
C THR A 60 -22.80 -8.22 -35.48
N VAL A 61 -22.92 -7.13 -34.70
CA VAL A 61 -22.65 -5.77 -35.19
C VAL A 61 -21.26 -5.65 -35.82
N GLU A 62 -20.23 -6.32 -35.28
CA GLU A 62 -18.88 -6.27 -35.84
C GLU A 62 -18.81 -6.93 -37.21
N TYR A 63 -19.45 -8.10 -37.38
CA TYR A 63 -19.48 -8.80 -38.66
C TYR A 63 -20.14 -7.95 -39.76
N VAL A 64 -21.25 -7.28 -39.44
CA VAL A 64 -21.92 -6.37 -40.38
C VAL A 64 -21.02 -5.17 -40.70
N GLN A 65 -20.29 -4.64 -39.73
CA GLN A 65 -19.37 -3.52 -39.96
C GLN A 65 -18.20 -3.92 -40.86
N ASP A 66 -17.62 -5.11 -40.67
CA ASP A 66 -16.54 -5.63 -41.52
C ASP A 66 -17.03 -5.90 -42.96
N ALA A 67 -18.29 -6.35 -43.10
CA ALA A 67 -18.93 -6.47 -44.40
C ALA A 67 -19.10 -5.12 -45.11
N VAL A 68 -19.46 -4.05 -44.39
CA VAL A 68 -19.51 -2.69 -44.95
C VAL A 68 -18.15 -2.27 -45.49
N GLU A 69 -17.08 -2.48 -44.72
CA GLU A 69 -15.72 -2.13 -45.14
C GLU A 69 -15.29 -2.87 -46.40
N LYS A 70 -15.55 -4.18 -46.44
CA LYS A 70 -15.26 -5.03 -47.61
C LYS A 70 -15.98 -4.53 -48.86
N ILE A 71 -17.31 -4.35 -48.78
CA ILE A 71 -18.12 -3.93 -49.93
C ILE A 71 -17.69 -2.54 -50.41
N LEU A 72 -17.42 -1.60 -49.49
CA LEU A 72 -16.94 -0.27 -49.89
C LEU A 72 -15.59 -0.32 -50.63
N VAL A 73 -14.68 -1.21 -50.24
CA VAL A 73 -13.39 -1.38 -50.94
C VAL A 73 -13.57 -2.07 -52.29
N GLU A 74 -14.32 -3.18 -52.34
CA GLU A 74 -14.56 -3.96 -53.56
C GLU A 74 -15.34 -3.17 -54.62
N SER A 75 -16.26 -2.30 -54.19
CA SER A 75 -17.01 -1.38 -55.07
C SER A 75 -16.23 -0.11 -55.46
N GLY A 76 -14.94 0.00 -55.11
CA GLY A 76 -14.08 1.11 -55.53
C GLY A 76 -14.25 2.40 -54.70
N HIS A 77 -14.96 2.36 -53.58
CA HIS A 77 -15.18 3.49 -52.67
C HIS A 77 -14.14 3.53 -51.53
N ALA A 78 -12.86 3.30 -51.84
CA ALA A 78 -11.78 3.21 -50.86
C ALA A 78 -11.66 4.45 -49.94
N ARG A 79 -11.91 5.66 -50.47
CA ARG A 79 -11.93 6.90 -49.66
C ARG A 79 -13.04 6.89 -48.61
N THR A 80 -14.26 6.50 -49.01
CA THR A 80 -15.41 6.35 -48.12
C THR A 80 -15.19 5.24 -47.10
N ALA A 81 -14.60 4.10 -47.52
CA ALA A 81 -14.23 3.01 -46.61
C ALA A 81 -13.30 3.50 -45.49
N LYS A 82 -12.26 4.27 -45.84
CA LYS A 82 -11.34 4.84 -44.84
C LYS A 82 -12.06 5.78 -43.87
N ALA A 83 -12.93 6.67 -44.36
CA ALA A 83 -13.70 7.57 -43.51
C ALA A 83 -14.66 6.80 -42.58
N TYR A 84 -15.29 5.74 -43.08
CA TYR A 84 -16.15 4.86 -42.30
C TYR A 84 -15.39 4.14 -41.17
N ILE A 85 -14.23 3.57 -41.47
CA ILE A 85 -13.34 2.91 -40.49
C ILE A 85 -12.94 3.89 -39.38
N LEU A 86 -12.48 5.08 -39.75
CA LEU A 86 -12.07 6.11 -38.77
C LEU A 86 -13.24 6.54 -37.88
N TYR A 87 -14.43 6.73 -38.46
CA TYR A 87 -15.64 7.07 -37.71
C TYR A 87 -16.08 5.97 -36.74
N ARG A 88 -16.04 4.70 -37.15
CA ARG A 88 -16.33 3.52 -36.30
C ARG A 88 -15.35 3.44 -35.13
N ASN A 89 -14.06 3.65 -35.41
CA ASN A 89 -13.01 3.64 -34.38
C ASN A 89 -13.23 4.78 -33.37
N GLU A 90 -13.52 6.00 -33.85
CA GLU A 90 -13.82 7.13 -32.97
C GLU A 90 -15.08 6.87 -32.12
N ARG A 91 -16.16 6.36 -32.72
CA ARG A 91 -17.39 5.97 -31.99
C ARG A 91 -17.16 4.86 -30.98
N SER A 92 -16.22 3.96 -31.23
CA SER A 92 -15.86 2.89 -30.26
C SER A 92 -15.07 3.48 -29.10
N ARG A 93 -14.06 4.30 -29.39
CA ARG A 93 -13.28 5.06 -28.38
C ARG A 93 -14.18 5.91 -27.48
N GLN A 94 -15.10 6.67 -28.06
CA GLN A 94 -16.04 7.50 -27.31
C GLN A 94 -16.97 6.68 -26.39
N ARG A 95 -17.34 5.46 -26.79
CA ARG A 95 -18.16 4.57 -25.94
C ARG A 95 -17.36 4.00 -24.77
N GLU A 96 -16.10 3.64 -25.01
CA GLU A 96 -15.18 3.19 -23.95
C GLU A 96 -14.92 4.29 -22.93
N MET A 97 -14.68 5.52 -23.39
CA MET A 97 -14.52 6.70 -22.53
C MET A 97 -15.80 7.03 -21.72
N ASN A 98 -16.98 6.69 -22.24
CA ASN A 98 -18.26 6.94 -21.56
C ASN A 98 -18.66 5.85 -20.55
N THR A 99 -17.82 4.85 -20.31
CA THR A 99 -18.07 3.87 -19.25
C THR A 99 -18.03 4.54 -17.87
N ARG A 100 -18.78 3.99 -16.90
CA ARG A 100 -18.88 4.56 -15.55
C ARG A 100 -17.51 4.78 -14.91
N LEU A 101 -16.61 3.79 -15.00
CA LEU A 101 -15.26 3.87 -14.44
C LEU A 101 -14.41 4.95 -15.11
N MET A 102 -14.46 5.05 -16.44
CA MET A 102 -13.68 6.07 -17.15
C MET A 102 -14.14 7.49 -16.82
N LYS A 103 -15.44 7.70 -16.59
CA LYS A 103 -15.95 8.98 -16.08
C LYS A 103 -15.47 9.28 -14.66
N ILE A 104 -15.48 8.27 -13.78
CA ILE A 104 -14.94 8.41 -12.43
C ILE A 104 -13.45 8.77 -12.49
N TYR A 105 -12.67 8.16 -13.39
CA TYR A 105 -11.27 8.51 -13.57
C TYR A 105 -11.06 9.93 -14.12
N GLU A 106 -11.90 10.36 -15.07
CA GLU A 106 -11.89 11.74 -15.57
C GLU A 106 -12.17 12.74 -14.43
N ASP A 107 -13.21 12.49 -13.64
CA ASP A 107 -13.58 13.33 -12.48
C ASP A 107 -12.45 13.36 -11.44
N LEU A 108 -11.85 12.21 -11.12
CA LEU A 108 -10.70 12.11 -10.21
C LEU A 108 -9.45 12.84 -10.77
N THR A 109 -9.25 12.86 -12.09
CA THR A 109 -8.09 13.53 -12.72
C THR A 109 -8.25 15.05 -12.67
N PHE A 110 -9.44 15.56 -13.01
CA PHE A 110 -9.60 16.96 -13.40
C PHE A 110 -10.38 17.81 -12.40
N GLN A 111 -11.10 17.21 -11.44
CA GLN A 111 -11.82 17.94 -10.41
C GLN A 111 -11.03 17.97 -9.10
N SER A 112 -11.15 19.07 -8.34
CA SER A 112 -10.52 19.20 -7.02
C SER A 112 -11.24 18.35 -5.96
N ALA A 113 -10.57 17.96 -4.86
CA ALA A 113 -11.21 17.20 -3.80
C ALA A 113 -12.37 17.94 -3.10
N ILE A 114 -12.41 19.28 -3.19
CA ILE A 114 -13.53 20.10 -2.69
C ILE A 114 -14.81 19.85 -3.52
N GLU A 115 -14.65 19.52 -4.79
CA GLU A 115 -15.75 19.36 -5.76
C GLU A 115 -16.13 17.89 -5.96
N ASN A 116 -15.34 16.94 -5.46
CA ASN A 116 -15.53 15.51 -5.67
C ASN A 116 -15.44 14.70 -4.35
N ASP A 117 -16.60 14.27 -3.83
CA ASP A 117 -16.71 13.48 -2.60
C ASP A 117 -15.95 12.14 -2.65
N ILE A 118 -15.74 11.56 -3.85
CA ILE A 118 -14.99 10.30 -4.02
C ILE A 118 -13.53 10.49 -3.58
N LYS A 119 -12.96 11.70 -3.78
CA LYS A 119 -11.60 12.02 -3.29
C LYS A 119 -11.51 12.09 -1.77
N ARG A 120 -12.62 12.23 -1.05
CA ARG A 120 -12.66 12.44 0.41
C ARG A 120 -13.14 11.22 1.22
N GLU A 121 -13.46 10.10 0.56
CA GLU A 121 -13.99 8.89 1.20
C GLU A 121 -13.04 8.29 2.26
N ASN A 122 -11.72 8.49 2.13
CA ASN A 122 -10.74 8.02 3.10
C ASN A 122 -10.05 9.22 3.76
N ALA A 123 -10.27 9.39 5.06
CA ALA A 123 -9.73 10.51 5.83
C ALA A 123 -8.19 10.50 5.96
N ASN A 124 -7.55 9.36 5.71
CA ASN A 124 -6.11 9.20 5.80
C ASN A 124 -5.38 9.51 4.47
N ILE A 125 -6.11 9.76 3.38
CA ILE A 125 -5.53 9.98 2.05
C ILE A 125 -5.88 11.38 1.56
N ASP A 126 -4.86 12.16 1.23
CA ASP A 126 -5.05 13.40 0.46
C ASP A 126 -5.25 13.05 -1.03
N GLY A 127 -6.52 13.00 -1.45
CA GLY A 127 -6.93 12.66 -2.81
C GLY A 127 -6.47 13.64 -3.90
N ASP A 128 -5.93 14.81 -3.54
CA ASP A 128 -5.36 15.77 -4.50
C ASP A 128 -3.86 15.56 -4.74
N THR A 129 -3.21 14.71 -3.95
CA THR A 129 -1.82 14.30 -4.23
C THR A 129 -1.77 13.29 -5.37
N ALA A 130 -0.64 13.24 -6.09
CA ALA A 130 -0.45 12.30 -7.19
C ALA A 130 -0.64 10.83 -6.74
N MET A 131 -0.08 10.48 -5.57
CA MET A 131 -0.24 9.13 -5.02
C MET A 131 -1.66 8.88 -4.50
N GLY A 132 -2.31 9.87 -3.88
CA GLY A 132 -3.71 9.76 -3.47
C GLY A 132 -4.66 9.54 -4.65
N THR A 133 -4.45 10.25 -5.76
CA THR A 133 -5.23 10.06 -6.99
C THR A 133 -5.00 8.66 -7.58
N MET A 134 -3.74 8.19 -7.65
CA MET A 134 -3.41 6.84 -8.13
C MET A 134 -4.06 5.74 -7.27
N LEU A 135 -4.04 5.92 -5.95
CA LEU A 135 -4.70 5.01 -5.02
C LEU A 135 -6.22 4.99 -5.26
N LYS A 136 -6.84 6.14 -5.51
CA LYS A 136 -8.27 6.24 -5.85
C LYS A 136 -8.63 5.56 -7.17
N TYR A 137 -7.77 5.63 -8.19
CA TYR A 137 -7.97 4.82 -9.40
C TYR A 137 -7.96 3.32 -9.05
N GLY A 138 -6.97 2.89 -8.26
CA GLY A 138 -6.91 1.52 -7.76
C GLY A 138 -8.19 1.10 -7.04
N SER A 139 -8.66 1.92 -6.11
CA SER A 139 -9.88 1.64 -5.32
C SER A 139 -11.12 1.50 -6.20
N GLU A 140 -11.38 2.46 -7.09
CA GLU A 140 -12.60 2.43 -7.92
C GLU A 140 -12.56 1.30 -8.96
N GLY A 141 -11.38 1.02 -9.52
CA GLY A 141 -11.16 -0.15 -10.38
C GLY A 141 -11.41 -1.46 -9.63
N ALA A 142 -10.90 -1.59 -8.41
CA ALA A 142 -11.06 -2.78 -7.59
C ALA A 142 -12.53 -3.00 -7.18
N LYS A 143 -13.24 -1.96 -6.74
CA LYS A 143 -14.69 -2.03 -6.43
C LYS A 143 -15.48 -2.55 -7.63
N GLN A 144 -15.23 -2.00 -8.82
CA GLN A 144 -15.92 -2.44 -10.04
C GLN A 144 -15.60 -3.91 -10.38
N PHE A 145 -14.32 -4.29 -10.28
CA PHE A 145 -13.90 -5.66 -10.53
C PHE A 145 -14.57 -6.65 -9.56
N ASN A 146 -14.52 -6.35 -8.27
CA ASN A 146 -15.10 -7.19 -7.22
C ASN A 146 -16.62 -7.34 -7.41
N GLU A 147 -17.32 -6.24 -7.73
CA GLU A 147 -18.76 -6.25 -7.96
C GLU A 147 -19.16 -7.07 -9.20
N MET A 148 -18.40 -6.95 -10.30
CA MET A 148 -18.74 -7.58 -11.57
C MET A 148 -18.38 -9.07 -11.63
N PHE A 149 -17.28 -9.47 -11.00
CA PHE A 149 -16.69 -10.79 -11.23
C PHE A 149 -16.67 -11.70 -10.01
N LEU A 150 -16.77 -11.16 -8.79
CA LEU A 150 -16.59 -11.95 -7.58
C LEU A 150 -17.85 -12.10 -6.75
N LEU A 151 -18.67 -11.06 -6.66
CA LEU A 151 -19.91 -11.12 -5.91
C LEU A 151 -20.99 -11.87 -6.69
N GLU A 152 -21.76 -12.68 -5.97
CA GLU A 152 -23.00 -13.20 -6.52
C GLU A 152 -23.99 -12.06 -6.79
N PRO A 153 -24.81 -12.15 -7.86
CA PRO A 153 -25.68 -11.04 -8.27
C PRO A 153 -26.61 -10.50 -7.17
N HIS A 154 -27.08 -11.39 -6.29
CA HIS A 154 -27.97 -11.01 -5.19
C HIS A 154 -27.24 -10.23 -4.08
N ILE A 155 -25.97 -10.56 -3.81
CA ILE A 155 -25.12 -9.87 -2.82
C ILE A 155 -24.69 -8.51 -3.36
N ALA A 156 -24.24 -8.46 -4.63
CA ALA A 156 -23.88 -7.21 -5.29
C ALA A 156 -25.05 -6.21 -5.30
N LYS A 157 -26.27 -6.71 -5.57
CA LYS A 157 -27.49 -5.90 -5.51
C LYS A 157 -27.74 -5.37 -4.10
N ALA A 158 -27.69 -6.22 -3.08
CA ALA A 158 -27.90 -5.81 -1.69
C ALA A 158 -26.87 -4.76 -1.22
N HIS A 159 -25.60 -4.90 -1.63
CA HIS A 159 -24.57 -3.91 -1.33
C HIS A 159 -24.84 -2.56 -2.02
N ARG A 160 -25.22 -2.60 -3.32
CA ARG A 160 -25.50 -1.42 -4.13
C ARG A 160 -26.76 -0.66 -3.67
N GLU A 161 -27.78 -1.39 -3.23
CA GLU A 161 -29.05 -0.82 -2.73
C GLU A 161 -28.97 -0.38 -1.26
N GLY A 162 -27.87 -0.71 -0.57
CA GLY A 162 -27.63 -0.32 0.82
C GLY A 162 -28.30 -1.24 1.85
N ASP A 163 -28.82 -2.39 1.43
CA ASP A 163 -29.34 -3.43 2.34
C ASP A 163 -28.22 -4.03 3.21
N ILE A 164 -27.01 -4.10 2.65
CA ILE A 164 -25.78 -4.48 3.36
C ILE A 164 -24.64 -3.52 3.00
N HIS A 165 -23.63 -3.43 3.87
CA HIS A 165 -22.39 -2.72 3.58
C HIS A 165 -21.21 -3.68 3.71
N ILE A 166 -20.54 -3.95 2.59
CA ILE A 166 -19.28 -4.68 2.58
C ILE A 166 -18.19 -3.67 2.86
N HIS A 167 -17.57 -3.78 4.03
CA HIS A 167 -16.48 -2.90 4.44
C HIS A 167 -15.25 -3.10 3.55
N ASP A 168 -14.54 -2.01 3.29
CA ASP A 168 -13.25 -2.00 2.57
C ASP A 168 -13.30 -2.77 1.24
N PHE A 169 -14.41 -2.57 0.49
CA PHE A 169 -14.71 -3.37 -0.70
C PHE A 169 -13.71 -3.19 -1.84
N ASP A 170 -12.95 -2.10 -1.86
CA ASP A 170 -11.79 -1.89 -2.72
C ASP A 170 -10.61 -2.83 -2.39
N PHE A 171 -10.49 -3.29 -1.14
CA PHE A 171 -9.44 -4.21 -0.70
C PHE A 171 -9.90 -5.67 -0.53
N TYR A 172 -11.16 -5.97 -0.85
CA TYR A 172 -11.85 -7.23 -0.58
C TYR A 172 -11.06 -8.51 -0.94
N THR A 173 -10.28 -8.47 -2.03
CA THR A 173 -9.46 -9.60 -2.49
C THR A 173 -7.96 -9.46 -2.30
N LEU A 174 -7.51 -8.29 -1.82
CA LEU A 174 -6.10 -7.93 -1.83
C LEU A 174 -5.43 -8.25 -0.51
N THR A 175 -6.09 -7.96 0.61
CA THR A 175 -5.45 -8.07 1.93
C THR A 175 -6.44 -8.34 3.05
N THR A 176 -5.89 -8.64 4.22
CA THR A 176 -6.60 -8.76 5.48
C THR A 176 -6.80 -7.37 6.12
N THR A 177 -7.71 -7.26 7.07
CA THR A 177 -8.13 -5.97 7.63
C THR A 177 -7.12 -5.40 8.63
N CYS A 178 -7.09 -5.91 9.86
CA CYS A 178 -6.30 -5.35 10.97
C CYS A 178 -5.34 -6.40 11.53
N THR A 179 -4.26 -5.97 12.18
CA THR A 179 -3.40 -6.87 12.97
C THR A 179 -2.96 -6.28 14.31
N GLN A 180 -2.61 -7.18 15.21
CA GLN A 180 -1.88 -6.87 16.44
C GLN A 180 -0.44 -7.35 16.26
N ILE A 181 0.50 -6.42 16.25
CA ILE A 181 1.91 -6.72 15.99
C ILE A 181 2.58 -7.09 17.32
N ASP A 182 3.06 -8.33 17.40
CA ASP A 182 3.90 -8.78 18.51
C ASP A 182 5.36 -8.43 18.25
N LEU A 183 5.78 -7.26 18.74
CA LEU A 183 7.16 -6.79 18.60
C LEU A 183 8.18 -7.67 19.35
N LEU A 184 7.78 -8.37 20.42
CA LEU A 184 8.69 -9.23 21.16
C LEU A 184 9.16 -10.40 20.29
N LYS A 185 8.23 -10.99 19.56
CA LYS A 185 8.51 -12.05 18.59
C LYS A 185 9.21 -11.51 17.35
N LEU A 186 8.80 -10.34 16.86
CA LEU A 186 9.35 -9.76 15.63
C LEU A 186 10.82 -9.37 15.76
N PHE A 187 11.23 -8.88 16.93
CA PHE A 187 12.61 -8.45 17.16
C PHE A 187 13.56 -9.60 17.49
N ASP A 188 13.05 -10.73 17.99
CA ASP A 188 13.86 -11.89 18.34
C ASP A 188 14.54 -12.47 17.09
N GLY A 189 15.88 -12.46 17.06
CA GLY A 189 16.66 -12.89 15.89
C GLY A 189 16.60 -11.94 14.68
N GLY A 190 15.84 -10.85 14.76
CA GLY A 190 15.63 -9.91 13.65
C GLY A 190 14.54 -10.32 12.67
N PHE A 191 14.23 -9.45 11.71
CA PHE A 191 13.16 -9.67 10.72
C PHE A 191 13.49 -9.07 9.35
N SER A 192 12.80 -9.55 8.30
CA SER A 192 12.92 -9.03 6.94
C SER A 192 11.68 -8.22 6.56
N THR A 193 11.88 -7.07 5.92
CA THR A 193 10.80 -6.27 5.32
C THR A 193 10.65 -6.52 3.82
N GLY A 194 11.21 -7.63 3.32
CA GLY A 194 11.24 -7.98 1.89
C GLY A 194 12.42 -7.38 1.11
N HIS A 195 12.85 -6.16 1.46
CA HIS A 195 13.99 -5.48 0.80
C HIS A 195 15.32 -5.55 1.57
N GLY A 196 15.34 -6.19 2.74
CA GLY A 196 16.54 -6.36 3.55
C GLY A 196 16.24 -7.06 4.88
N PHE A 197 17.28 -7.63 5.48
CA PHE A 197 17.19 -8.27 6.80
C PHE A 197 17.70 -7.31 7.88
N LEU A 198 16.84 -7.04 8.86
CA LEU A 198 17.13 -6.20 10.02
C LEU A 198 17.49 -7.11 11.19
N ARG A 199 18.68 -6.90 11.75
CA ARG A 199 19.14 -7.61 12.95
C ARG A 199 18.34 -7.21 14.18
N GLU A 200 18.38 -8.05 15.20
CA GLU A 200 17.81 -7.72 16.52
C GLU A 200 18.36 -6.38 17.06
N PRO A 201 17.47 -5.46 17.48
CA PRO A 201 17.89 -4.17 18.02
C PRO A 201 18.62 -4.33 19.37
N ASN A 202 19.56 -3.42 19.64
CA ASN A 202 20.44 -3.52 20.81
C ASN A 202 20.40 -2.31 21.76
N ASP A 203 19.51 -1.35 21.52
CA ASP A 203 19.30 -0.15 22.35
C ASP A 203 17.89 0.42 22.09
N ILE A 204 17.38 1.21 23.04
CA ILE A 204 16.02 1.76 22.99
C ILE A 204 15.73 2.59 21.73
N MET A 205 16.72 3.31 21.21
CA MET A 205 16.59 4.08 19.97
C MET A 205 16.32 3.14 18.79
N SER A 206 17.10 2.05 18.67
CA SER A 206 16.91 1.04 17.62
C SER A 206 15.58 0.30 17.78
N TYR A 207 15.18 -0.05 19.01
CA TYR A 207 13.89 -0.70 19.27
C TYR A 207 12.72 0.19 18.81
N SER A 208 12.75 1.48 19.18
CA SER A 208 11.75 2.47 18.77
C SER A 208 11.70 2.63 17.24
N ALA A 209 12.85 2.82 16.60
CA ALA A 209 12.93 2.99 15.15
C ALA A 209 12.40 1.75 14.39
N LEU A 210 12.79 0.54 14.81
CA LEU A 210 12.32 -0.70 14.19
C LEU A 210 10.83 -0.95 14.44
N ALA A 211 10.30 -0.55 15.61
CA ALA A 211 8.85 -0.63 15.86
C ALA A 211 8.08 0.26 14.89
N CYS A 212 8.58 1.47 14.63
CA CYS A 212 8.00 2.38 13.67
C CYS A 212 8.04 1.80 12.24
N ILE A 213 9.17 1.22 11.84
CA ILE A 213 9.32 0.55 10.53
C ILE A 213 8.37 -0.64 10.41
N ALA A 214 8.22 -1.45 11.46
CA ALA A 214 7.31 -2.59 11.46
C ALA A 214 5.85 -2.16 11.24
N ILE A 215 5.41 -1.14 11.97
CA ILE A 215 4.05 -0.57 11.83
C ILE A 215 3.87 -0.01 10.41
N GLN A 216 4.83 0.77 9.91
CA GLN A 216 4.73 1.40 8.60
C GLN A 216 4.75 0.37 7.45
N SER A 217 5.64 -0.61 7.52
CA SER A 217 5.73 -1.67 6.52
C SER A 217 4.41 -2.44 6.44
N ASN A 218 3.79 -2.71 7.58
CA ASN A 218 2.53 -3.42 7.63
C ASN A 218 1.33 -2.56 7.19
N GLN A 219 1.37 -1.24 7.40
CA GLN A 219 0.39 -0.29 6.87
C GLN A 219 0.35 -0.26 5.35
N ASN A 220 1.47 -0.56 4.67
CA ASN A 220 1.52 -0.68 3.22
C ASN A 220 0.86 -1.97 2.70
N ASP A 221 0.78 -3.00 3.53
CA ASP A 221 0.27 -4.32 3.14
C ASP A 221 -1.17 -4.56 3.59
N GLN A 222 -1.73 -3.75 4.50
CA GLN A 222 -3.09 -3.90 5.05
C GLN A 222 -3.84 -2.57 5.08
N HIS A 223 -5.17 -2.60 4.90
CA HIS A 223 -5.99 -1.39 4.84
C HIS A 223 -6.55 -0.94 6.20
N GLY A 224 -6.62 -1.85 7.18
CA GLY A 224 -7.20 -1.58 8.48
C GLY A 224 -6.20 -1.06 9.51
N GLY A 225 -6.69 -0.95 10.75
CA GLY A 225 -5.92 -0.43 11.87
C GLY A 225 -4.90 -1.43 12.40
N GLN A 226 -3.77 -0.91 12.88
CA GLN A 226 -2.68 -1.68 13.47
C GLN A 226 -2.47 -1.30 14.92
N SER A 227 -2.14 -2.28 15.75
CA SER A 227 -1.89 -2.03 17.17
C SER A 227 -0.73 -2.86 17.72
N VAL A 228 -0.05 -2.31 18.72
CA VAL A 228 0.97 -3.01 19.50
C VAL A 228 0.49 -3.02 20.95
N PRO A 229 -0.20 -4.08 21.40
CA PRO A 229 -0.88 -4.08 22.70
C PRO A 229 0.10 -4.09 23.89
N ASN A 230 1.31 -4.62 23.71
CA ASN A 230 2.35 -4.76 24.73
C ASN A 230 3.57 -3.86 24.44
N PHE A 231 3.31 -2.64 23.95
CA PHE A 231 4.35 -1.74 23.46
C PHE A 231 5.43 -1.43 24.52
N ASP A 232 5.00 -1.13 25.74
CA ASP A 232 5.86 -0.89 26.90
C ASP A 232 6.75 -2.10 27.22
N TYR A 233 6.18 -3.32 27.26
CA TYR A 233 6.95 -4.55 27.46
C TYR A 233 7.96 -4.82 26.35
N ALA A 234 7.58 -4.53 25.09
CA ALA A 234 8.49 -4.67 23.96
C ALA A 234 9.65 -3.68 24.03
N MET A 235 9.38 -2.43 24.39
CA MET A 235 10.40 -1.38 24.55
C MET A 235 11.28 -1.60 25.78
N ALA A 236 10.77 -2.20 26.85
CA ALA A 236 11.52 -2.48 28.07
C ALA A 236 12.80 -3.31 27.82
N LYS A 237 12.79 -4.23 26.84
CA LYS A 237 14.01 -4.95 26.41
C LYS A 237 15.09 -3.99 25.87
N GLY A 238 14.68 -2.99 25.09
CA GLY A 238 15.55 -1.94 24.59
C GLY A 238 16.13 -1.07 25.71
N VAL A 239 15.29 -0.65 26.66
CA VAL A 239 15.71 0.10 27.86
C VAL A 239 16.74 -0.70 28.67
N LYS A 240 16.48 -1.99 28.92
CA LYS A 240 17.42 -2.88 29.63
C LYS A 240 18.78 -2.96 28.93
N LYS A 241 18.80 -3.14 27.61
CA LYS A 241 20.06 -3.19 26.85
C LYS A 241 20.78 -1.84 26.86
N SER A 242 20.06 -0.73 26.75
CA SER A 242 20.63 0.62 26.86
C SER A 242 21.24 0.88 28.23
N TYR A 243 20.51 0.57 29.32
CA TYR A 243 21.03 0.74 30.68
C TYR A 243 22.30 -0.07 30.91
N LYS A 244 22.35 -1.34 30.48
CA LYS A 244 23.56 -2.17 30.58
C LYS A 244 24.77 -1.50 29.89
N LYS A 245 24.58 -0.96 28.68
CA LYS A 245 25.64 -0.27 27.93
C LYS A 245 26.09 1.02 28.63
N LEU A 246 25.15 1.82 29.13
CA LEU A 246 25.43 3.07 29.84
C LEU A 246 26.13 2.80 31.18
N TYR A 247 25.69 1.79 31.92
CA TYR A 247 26.34 1.34 33.15
C TYR A 247 27.81 1.00 32.90
N LYS A 248 28.10 0.16 31.89
CA LYS A 248 29.48 -0.17 31.51
C LYS A 248 30.29 1.08 31.14
N SER A 249 29.73 1.96 30.31
CA SER A 249 30.42 3.17 29.87
C SER A 249 30.73 4.12 31.03
N ASN A 250 29.79 4.29 31.97
CA ASN A 250 29.99 5.14 33.14
C ASN A 250 30.96 4.51 34.13
N LEU A 251 30.96 3.18 34.27
CA LEU A 251 31.95 2.48 35.07
C LEU A 251 33.37 2.68 34.52
N GLN A 252 33.55 2.54 33.20
CA GLN A 252 34.82 2.84 32.51
C GLN A 252 35.28 4.27 32.82
N LYS A 253 34.42 5.27 32.65
CA LYS A 253 34.75 6.68 32.94
C LYS A 253 35.18 6.87 34.39
N CYS A 254 34.48 6.24 35.35
CA CYS A 254 34.86 6.29 36.76
C CYS A 254 36.21 5.63 37.04
N MET A 255 36.45 4.44 36.52
CA MET A 255 37.72 3.73 36.68
C MET A 255 38.89 4.53 36.11
N GLN A 256 38.69 5.17 34.95
CA GLN A 256 39.71 6.03 34.35
C GLN A 256 39.99 7.28 35.20
N LEU A 257 38.95 8.00 35.63
CA LEU A 257 39.10 9.30 36.32
C LEU A 257 39.44 9.17 37.81
N LEU A 258 38.83 8.22 38.51
CA LEU A 258 38.95 8.09 39.97
C LEU A 258 40.07 7.13 40.38
N CYS A 259 40.37 6.12 39.55
CA CYS A 259 41.36 5.09 39.87
C CYS A 259 42.64 5.21 39.04
N GLY A 260 42.67 6.09 38.02
CA GLY A 260 43.83 6.28 37.16
C GLY A 260 44.19 5.04 36.33
N LEU A 261 43.23 4.15 36.09
CA LEU A 261 43.45 2.92 35.32
C LEU A 261 43.47 3.25 33.82
N GLU A 262 44.64 3.11 33.19
CA GLU A 262 44.81 3.34 31.75
C GLU A 262 43.99 2.34 30.92
N ASP A 263 43.90 1.08 31.35
CA ASP A 263 43.13 0.00 30.71
C ASP A 263 41.66 -0.10 31.16
N SER A 264 41.04 1.05 31.50
CA SER A 264 39.69 1.13 32.09
C SER A 264 38.57 0.45 31.26
N GLU A 265 38.72 0.36 29.94
CA GLU A 265 37.72 -0.28 29.06
C GLU A 265 37.70 -1.80 29.23
N GLU A 266 38.88 -2.43 29.22
CA GLU A 266 39.03 -3.86 29.44
C GLU A 266 38.59 -4.24 30.85
N LYS A 267 38.97 -3.44 31.85
CA LYS A 267 38.56 -3.66 33.25
C LYS A 267 37.05 -3.52 33.46
N ALA A 268 36.41 -2.55 32.82
CA ALA A 268 34.95 -2.45 32.87
C ALA A 268 34.27 -3.66 32.20
N GLU A 269 34.83 -4.19 31.10
CA GLU A 269 34.31 -5.43 30.50
C GLU A 269 34.51 -6.64 31.41
N GLU A 270 35.69 -6.81 32.00
CA GLU A 270 35.97 -7.87 32.99
C GLU A 270 34.96 -7.83 34.14
N VAL A 271 34.67 -6.64 34.71
CA VAL A 271 33.66 -6.51 35.77
C VAL A 271 32.27 -6.94 35.30
N MET A 272 31.86 -6.54 34.09
CA MET A 272 30.56 -6.92 33.53
C MET A 272 30.48 -8.42 33.25
N GLU A 273 31.59 -9.05 32.85
CA GLU A 273 31.68 -10.51 32.68
C GLU A 273 31.61 -11.24 34.02
N THR A 274 32.31 -10.74 35.05
CA THR A 274 32.28 -11.32 36.40
C THR A 274 30.88 -11.27 36.99
N PHE A 275 30.15 -10.15 36.83
CA PHE A 275 28.74 -10.07 37.22
C PHE A 275 27.91 -11.19 36.60
N LEU A 276 28.08 -11.45 35.30
CA LEU A 276 27.29 -12.44 34.60
C LEU A 276 27.71 -13.88 34.95
N LYS A 277 29.01 -14.18 34.94
CA LYS A 277 29.55 -15.54 35.07
C LYS A 277 29.52 -16.06 36.50
N GLU A 278 29.84 -15.21 37.48
CA GLU A 278 29.95 -15.64 38.89
C GLU A 278 28.66 -15.42 39.67
N TYR A 279 27.88 -14.40 39.31
CA TYR A 279 26.72 -13.96 40.09
C TYR A 279 25.39 -14.04 39.34
N GLU A 280 25.38 -14.54 38.09
CA GLU A 280 24.22 -14.56 37.19
C GLU A 280 23.47 -13.22 37.14
N TYR A 281 24.24 -12.14 37.17
CA TYR A 281 23.76 -10.79 37.41
C TYR A 281 24.04 -9.87 36.23
N VAL A 282 23.04 -9.05 35.90
CA VAL A 282 23.15 -7.98 34.90
C VAL A 282 22.61 -6.71 35.54
N PRO A 283 23.36 -5.60 35.54
CA PRO A 283 22.89 -4.34 36.10
C PRO A 283 21.54 -3.91 35.55
N ALA A 284 20.65 -3.51 36.44
CA ALA A 284 19.30 -3.08 36.13
C ALA A 284 18.88 -1.84 36.93
N LEU A 285 17.86 -1.14 36.43
CA LEU A 285 17.27 0.00 37.14
C LEU A 285 16.68 -0.40 38.50
N SER A 286 16.18 -1.63 38.60
CA SER A 286 15.53 -2.18 39.80
C SER A 286 16.48 -2.97 40.71
N ASP A 287 17.79 -2.70 40.65
CA ASP A 287 18.77 -3.39 41.49
C ASP A 287 18.48 -3.12 42.98
N ASP A 288 18.34 -4.20 43.75
CA ASP A 288 18.13 -4.18 45.20
C ASP A 288 19.46 -4.11 45.98
N ASP A 289 19.37 -4.06 47.31
CA ASP A 289 20.53 -3.99 48.20
C ASP A 289 21.51 -5.16 48.00
N GLU A 290 21.01 -6.36 47.67
CA GLU A 290 21.86 -7.53 47.40
C GLU A 290 22.68 -7.32 46.12
N LYS A 291 22.05 -6.82 45.06
CA LYS A 291 22.76 -6.52 43.81
C LYS A 291 23.78 -5.40 43.97
N ILE A 292 23.47 -4.40 44.79
CA ILE A 292 24.42 -3.32 45.13
C ILE A 292 25.64 -3.87 45.85
N GLU A 293 25.47 -4.79 46.80
CA GLU A 293 26.60 -5.40 47.50
C GLU A 293 27.45 -6.29 46.58
N ILE A 294 26.84 -6.99 45.61
CA ILE A 294 27.58 -7.69 44.55
C ILE A 294 28.43 -6.70 43.74
N GLN A 295 27.88 -5.55 43.35
CA GLN A 295 28.61 -4.51 42.62
C GLN A 295 29.85 -4.07 43.40
N LYS A 296 29.69 -3.74 44.69
CA LYS A 296 30.79 -3.30 45.55
C LYS A 296 31.85 -4.39 45.72
N LYS A 297 31.42 -5.64 45.91
CA LYS A 297 32.32 -6.79 46.10
C LYS A 297 33.23 -7.00 44.90
N VAL A 298 32.68 -7.01 43.69
CA VAL A 298 33.48 -7.19 42.47
C VAL A 298 34.38 -5.98 42.22
N LEU A 299 33.90 -4.76 42.49
CA LEU A 299 34.71 -3.55 42.32
C LEU A 299 35.88 -3.46 43.31
N ALA A 300 35.80 -4.13 44.47
CA ALA A 300 36.87 -4.16 45.45
C ALA A 300 38.16 -4.84 44.93
N ASP A 301 38.05 -5.69 43.90
CA ASP A 301 39.21 -6.31 43.26
C ASP A 301 39.99 -5.33 42.37
N TYR A 302 39.36 -4.21 41.99
CA TYR A 302 39.91 -3.20 41.09
C TYR A 302 40.16 -1.84 41.77
N ILE A 303 39.40 -1.52 42.82
CA ILE A 303 39.42 -0.24 43.52
C ILE A 303 39.77 -0.49 44.99
N LEU A 304 40.98 -0.08 45.40
CA LEU A 304 41.50 -0.36 46.74
C LEU A 304 40.87 0.51 47.85
N ASP A 305 40.38 1.71 47.51
CA ASP A 305 39.75 2.61 48.47
C ASP A 305 38.24 2.34 48.57
N LYS A 306 37.80 1.86 49.74
CA LYS A 306 36.39 1.60 50.04
C LYS A 306 35.49 2.82 49.84
N GLY A 307 35.97 4.01 50.18
CA GLY A 307 35.22 5.26 49.98
C GLY A 307 35.04 5.61 48.50
N LEU A 308 35.95 5.18 47.63
CA LEU A 308 35.81 5.31 46.18
C LEU A 308 34.87 4.25 45.59
N ILE A 309 34.82 3.04 46.14
CA ILE A 309 33.88 1.98 45.69
C ILE A 309 32.44 2.47 45.83
N ASP A 310 32.04 2.92 47.03
CA ASP A 310 30.66 3.37 47.29
C ASP A 310 30.27 4.54 46.38
N LYS A 311 31.18 5.51 46.21
CA LYS A 311 30.98 6.65 45.31
C LYS A 311 30.86 6.23 43.85
N THR A 312 31.66 5.25 43.43
CA THR A 312 31.65 4.74 42.05
C THR A 312 30.32 4.05 41.77
N VAL A 313 29.88 3.14 42.64
CA VAL A 313 28.59 2.44 42.49
C VAL A 313 27.43 3.44 42.45
N ALA A 314 27.39 4.38 43.40
CA ALA A 314 26.34 5.39 43.44
C ALA A 314 26.32 6.26 42.17
N PHE A 315 27.49 6.76 41.74
CA PHE A 315 27.61 7.60 40.56
C PHE A 315 27.21 6.86 39.28
N VAL A 316 27.70 5.63 39.08
CA VAL A 316 27.44 4.86 37.85
C VAL A 316 25.95 4.57 37.72
N ARG A 317 25.29 4.16 38.80
CA ARG A 317 23.84 3.90 38.81
C ARG A 317 23.03 5.17 38.55
N ASP A 318 23.25 6.23 39.34
CA ASP A 318 22.50 7.49 39.21
C ASP A 318 22.69 8.13 37.83
N THR A 319 23.92 8.08 37.29
CA THR A 319 24.21 8.63 35.97
C THR A 319 23.59 7.77 34.86
N ALA A 320 23.73 6.43 34.93
CA ALA A 320 23.15 5.54 33.93
C ALA A 320 21.61 5.59 33.92
N GLU A 321 20.97 5.76 35.09
CA GLU A 321 19.52 5.94 35.22
C GLU A 321 19.07 7.25 34.52
N LYS A 322 19.71 8.37 34.84
CA LYS A 322 19.39 9.67 34.20
C LYS A 322 19.63 9.65 32.69
N GLU A 323 20.71 9.01 32.25
CA GLU A 323 21.04 8.91 30.82
C GLU A 323 20.06 7.99 30.08
N VAL A 324 19.68 6.85 30.66
CA VAL A 324 18.72 5.95 30.00
C VAL A 324 17.32 6.53 29.98
N ASP A 325 16.91 7.25 31.02
CA ASP A 325 15.63 7.97 31.04
C ASP A 325 15.56 9.00 29.92
N LYS A 326 16.60 9.84 29.79
CA LYS A 326 16.72 10.81 28.70
C LYS A 326 16.72 10.13 27.32
N GLN A 327 17.48 9.05 27.13
CA GLN A 327 17.49 8.32 25.85
C GLN A 327 16.13 7.70 25.53
N THR A 328 15.45 7.15 26.53
CA THR A 328 14.12 6.55 26.36
C THR A 328 13.10 7.61 25.99
N TYR A 329 13.11 8.75 26.69
CA TYR A 329 12.28 9.91 26.36
C TYR A 329 12.48 10.35 24.90
N GLN A 330 13.73 10.55 24.49
CA GLN A 330 14.05 10.92 23.10
C GLN A 330 13.61 9.87 22.09
N ALA A 331 13.76 8.58 22.41
CA ALA A 331 13.30 7.49 21.55
C ALA A 331 11.79 7.50 21.36
N MET A 332 11.01 7.82 22.41
CA MET A 332 9.55 7.88 22.35
C MET A 332 9.05 9.15 21.64
N GLU A 333 9.69 10.30 21.86
CA GLU A 333 9.42 11.51 21.08
C GLU A 333 9.67 11.28 19.59
N ALA A 334 10.81 10.66 19.23
CA ALA A 334 11.11 10.31 17.85
C ALA A 334 10.10 9.30 17.28
N PHE A 335 9.65 8.33 18.08
CA PHE A 335 8.61 7.37 17.68
C PHE A 335 7.31 8.09 17.30
N ILE A 336 6.80 8.96 18.19
CA ILE A 336 5.57 9.72 17.98
C ILE A 336 5.71 10.64 16.76
N HIS A 337 6.84 11.34 16.63
CA HIS A 337 7.09 12.20 15.49
C HIS A 337 7.07 11.39 14.19
N ASN A 338 7.82 10.29 14.13
CA ASN A 338 7.90 9.44 12.95
C ASN A 338 6.54 8.88 12.54
N LEU A 339 5.71 8.43 13.48
CA LEU A 339 4.35 7.95 13.19
C LEU A 339 3.44 9.05 12.62
N ASN A 340 3.67 10.32 12.97
CA ASN A 340 2.85 11.43 12.48
C ASN A 340 3.39 12.10 11.20
N THR A 341 4.68 11.92 10.88
CA THR A 341 5.30 12.58 9.72
C THR A 341 5.57 11.65 8.55
N MET A 342 5.58 10.34 8.77
CA MET A 342 5.77 9.39 7.68
C MET A 342 4.42 9.05 7.06
N HIS A 343 4.25 9.45 5.81
CA HIS A 343 3.12 9.02 4.99
C HIS A 343 3.49 7.72 4.28
N SER A 344 2.58 6.74 4.32
CA SER A 344 2.58 5.53 3.48
C SER A 344 2.20 5.87 2.05
#